data_AF-A0A699SG15-F1
#
_entry.id   AF-A0A699SG15-F1
#
_cell.length_a   1.000
_cell.length_b   1.000
_cell.length_c   1.000
_cell.angle_alpha   90.00
_cell.angle_beta   90.00
_cell.angle_gamma   90.00
#
_symmetry.space_group_name_H-M   'P 1'
#
loop_
_entity.id
_entity.type
_entity.pdbx_description
1 polymer ?
#
loop_
_entity_poly.entity_id
_entity_poly.type
_entity_poly.pdbx_seq_one_letter_code
_entity_poly.pdbx_strand_id
1 'polypeptide(L)'
;MTWKTLMKMMTEKCCPRNEIRKLEMELWDLKVKGTDLASYTQRYQELALLCGRIFSEESDKIEKYVRGLPDMIHGSVVASKPKTMQEAIEIATELMDKKIRTFAERETASKRKFENTSRNTQNQQQHSNKRQNTGRVYTAASGEKKQYVGSKPLCAKCNYHHDGPCAPKCRNCNKIGHSARDCRSAENTNNANNQRGCDTREILDL
;
A
#
# COMPACT_ATOMS: atom_id res chain seq x y z
N MET A 1 -61.79 -26.04 -12.42
CA MET A 1 -60.42 -25.54 -12.17
C MET A 1 -59.72 -25.35 -13.50
N THR A 2 -59.02 -24.23 -13.73
CA THR A 2 -58.29 -23.98 -14.99
C THR A 2 -56.82 -24.42 -14.86
N TRP A 3 -56.17 -24.71 -15.99
CA TRP A 3 -54.73 -25.04 -16.04
C TRP A 3 -53.84 -23.98 -15.36
N LYS A 4 -54.20 -22.70 -15.52
CA LYS A 4 -53.52 -21.58 -14.85
C LYS A 4 -53.63 -21.66 -13.32
N THR A 5 -54.81 -22.02 -12.81
CA THR A 5 -55.03 -22.22 -11.37
C THR A 5 -54.26 -23.43 -10.85
N LEU A 6 -54.26 -24.54 -11.60
CA LEU A 6 -53.50 -25.75 -11.24
C LEU A 6 -51.99 -25.47 -11.18
N MET A 7 -51.43 -24.82 -12.21
CA MET A 7 -50.02 -24.45 -12.23
C MET A 7 -49.66 -23.51 -11.09
N LYS A 8 -50.51 -22.52 -10.79
CA LYS A 8 -50.30 -21.64 -9.63
C LYS A 8 -50.24 -22.41 -8.32
N MET A 9 -51.15 -23.35 -8.09
CA MET A 9 -51.15 -24.18 -6.87
C MET A 9 -49.93 -25.09 -6.78
N MET A 10 -49.50 -25.68 -7.90
CA MET A 10 -48.28 -26.50 -7.98
C MET A 10 -47.03 -25.65 -7.67
N THR A 11 -46.91 -24.45 -8.25
CA THR A 11 -45.78 -23.55 -7.99
C THR A 11 -45.77 -23.05 -6.54
N GLU A 12 -46.92 -22.72 -5.96
CA GLU A 12 -47.01 -22.27 -4.55
C GLU A 12 -46.62 -23.37 -3.55
N LYS A 13 -46.85 -24.65 -3.88
CA LYS A 13 -46.42 -25.79 -3.06
C LYS A 13 -44.95 -26.13 -3.24
N CYS A 14 -44.41 -26.00 -4.46
CA CYS A 14 -43.00 -26.31 -4.74
C CYS A 14 -42.04 -25.18 -4.36
N CYS A 15 -42.48 -23.91 -4.40
CA CYS A 15 -41.68 -22.74 -4.05
C CYS A 15 -42.46 -21.87 -3.08
N PRO A 16 -42.41 -22.18 -1.76
CA PRO A 16 -43.16 -21.45 -0.78
C PRO A 16 -42.68 -19.99 -0.70
N ARG A 17 -43.63 -19.08 -0.47
CA ARG A 17 -43.43 -17.63 -0.63
C ARG A 17 -42.34 -17.04 0.27
N ASN A 18 -42.05 -17.69 1.40
CA ASN A 18 -40.96 -17.32 2.31
C ASN A 18 -39.57 -17.57 1.68
N GLU A 19 -39.39 -18.64 0.91
CA GLU A 19 -38.13 -18.94 0.23
C GLU A 19 -37.89 -17.97 -0.92
N ILE A 20 -38.94 -17.64 -1.68
CA ILE A 20 -38.88 -16.58 -2.69
C ILE A 20 -38.38 -15.29 -2.02
N ARG A 21 -39.04 -14.83 -0.94
CA ARG A 21 -38.64 -13.63 -0.19
C ARG A 21 -37.18 -13.61 0.24
N LYS A 22 -36.62 -14.76 0.67
CA LYS A 22 -35.19 -14.85 1.02
C LYS A 22 -34.30 -14.59 -0.18
N LEU A 23 -34.63 -15.18 -1.33
CA LEU A 23 -33.91 -14.94 -2.59
C LEU A 23 -34.05 -13.48 -3.05
N GLU A 24 -35.23 -12.87 -2.87
CA GLU A 24 -35.43 -11.44 -3.17
C GLU A 24 -34.50 -10.58 -2.32
N MET A 25 -34.44 -10.81 -1.00
CA MET A 25 -33.54 -10.08 -0.10
C MET A 25 -32.07 -10.29 -0.49
N GLU A 26 -31.66 -11.53 -0.77
CA GLU A 26 -30.30 -11.83 -1.19
C GLU A 26 -29.94 -11.07 -2.47
N LEU A 27 -30.83 -11.04 -3.45
CA LEU A 27 -30.65 -10.28 -4.68
C LEU A 27 -30.47 -8.79 -4.39
N TRP A 28 -31.32 -8.22 -3.52
CA TRP A 28 -31.28 -6.81 -3.15
C TRP A 28 -29.97 -6.42 -2.45
N ASP A 29 -29.47 -7.28 -1.56
CA ASP A 29 -28.23 -7.07 -0.82
C ASP A 29 -26.96 -7.48 -1.58
N LEU A 30 -27.09 -8.14 -2.73
CA LEU A 30 -25.97 -8.63 -3.53
C LEU A 30 -25.07 -7.47 -4.01
N LYS A 31 -23.78 -7.57 -3.67
CA LYS A 31 -22.70 -6.66 -4.07
C LYS A 31 -21.44 -7.44 -4.42
N VAL A 32 -20.60 -6.87 -5.28
CA VAL A 32 -19.28 -7.43 -5.63
C VAL A 32 -18.40 -7.46 -4.37
N LYS A 33 -17.72 -8.59 -4.14
CA LYS A 33 -16.74 -8.74 -3.06
C LYS A 33 -15.33 -8.62 -3.63
N GLY A 34 -14.57 -7.64 -3.18
CA GLY A 34 -13.22 -7.37 -3.70
C GLY A 34 -13.24 -7.06 -5.19
N THR A 35 -12.57 -7.91 -5.99
CA THR A 35 -12.52 -7.83 -7.46
C THR A 35 -13.23 -9.00 -8.14
N ASP A 36 -14.04 -9.78 -7.41
CA ASP A 36 -14.70 -10.97 -7.96
C ASP A 36 -16.04 -10.61 -8.62
N LEU A 37 -15.94 -10.05 -9.84
CA LEU A 37 -17.11 -9.70 -10.66
C LEU A 37 -17.78 -10.93 -11.29
N ALA A 38 -17.01 -11.98 -11.55
CA ALA A 38 -17.50 -13.19 -12.20
C ALA A 38 -18.51 -13.91 -11.30
N SER A 39 -18.17 -14.18 -10.04
CA SER A 39 -19.12 -14.81 -9.11
C SER A 39 -20.31 -13.90 -8.79
N TYR A 40 -20.10 -12.58 -8.72
CA TYR A 40 -21.21 -11.63 -8.59
C TYR A 40 -22.19 -11.74 -9.77
N THR A 41 -21.68 -11.72 -11.00
CA THR A 41 -22.50 -11.76 -12.22
C THR A 41 -23.26 -13.06 -12.34
N GLN A 42 -22.59 -14.19 -12.09
CA GLN A 42 -23.23 -15.49 -12.07
C GLN A 42 -24.36 -15.53 -11.04
N ARG A 43 -24.08 -15.15 -9.79
CA ARG A 43 -25.08 -15.18 -8.72
C ARG A 43 -26.25 -14.24 -9.01
N TYR A 44 -25.97 -13.08 -9.60
CA TYR A 44 -27.00 -12.13 -10.01
C TYR A 44 -27.95 -12.74 -11.05
N GLN A 45 -27.41 -13.38 -12.10
CA GLN A 45 -28.21 -14.01 -13.15
C GLN A 45 -29.05 -15.18 -12.61
N GLU A 46 -28.48 -16.01 -11.73
CA GLU A 46 -29.21 -17.09 -11.04
C GLU A 46 -30.39 -16.54 -10.22
N LEU A 47 -30.14 -15.52 -9.38
CA LEU A 47 -31.17 -14.92 -8.54
C LEU A 47 -32.23 -14.17 -9.36
N ALA A 48 -31.84 -13.46 -10.41
CA ALA A 48 -32.76 -12.76 -11.31
C ALA A 48 -33.67 -13.74 -12.07
N LEU A 49 -33.17 -14.93 -12.41
CA LEU A 49 -33.96 -16.00 -13.03
C LEU A 49 -34.96 -16.61 -12.05
N LEU A 50 -34.51 -16.92 -10.83
CA LEU A 50 -35.37 -17.49 -9.78
C LEU A 50 -36.44 -16.48 -9.31
N CYS A 51 -36.10 -15.20 -9.32
CA CYS A 51 -36.97 -14.10 -8.91
C CYS A 51 -37.59 -13.35 -10.10
N GLY A 52 -38.06 -14.08 -11.12
CA GLY A 52 -38.55 -13.50 -12.37
C GLY A 52 -39.70 -12.49 -12.27
N ARG A 53 -40.28 -12.27 -11.08
CA ARG A 53 -41.33 -11.26 -10.82
C ARG A 53 -40.82 -9.97 -10.18
N ILE A 54 -39.55 -9.90 -9.76
CA ILE A 54 -38.99 -8.71 -9.08
C ILE A 54 -38.78 -7.56 -10.08
N PHE A 55 -38.40 -7.88 -11.31
CA PHE A 55 -38.08 -6.89 -12.32
C PHE A 55 -39.24 -6.75 -13.29
N SER A 56 -39.69 -5.50 -13.49
CA SER A 56 -40.78 -5.21 -14.43
C SER A 56 -40.21 -5.03 -15.85
N GLU A 57 -39.04 -4.39 -15.95
CA GLU A 57 -38.37 -4.10 -17.21
C GLU A 57 -36.89 -4.56 -17.19
N GLU A 58 -36.25 -4.56 -18.36
CA GLU A 58 -34.80 -4.85 -18.46
C GLU A 58 -33.94 -3.76 -17.83
N SER A 59 -34.38 -2.51 -17.89
CA SER A 59 -33.78 -1.37 -17.19
C SER A 59 -33.67 -1.61 -15.68
N ASP A 60 -34.70 -2.16 -15.04
CA ASP A 60 -34.69 -2.47 -13.60
C ASP A 60 -33.60 -3.50 -13.26
N LYS A 61 -33.41 -4.50 -14.14
CA LYS A 61 -32.34 -5.51 -14.00
C LYS A 61 -30.98 -4.86 -14.13
N ILE A 62 -30.82 -3.96 -15.10
CA ILE A 62 -29.55 -3.26 -15.32
C ILE A 62 -29.24 -2.38 -14.11
N GLU A 63 -30.19 -1.58 -13.64
CA GLU A 63 -30.01 -0.69 -12.49
C GLU A 63 -29.59 -1.50 -11.25
N LYS A 64 -30.25 -2.62 -10.99
CA LYS A 64 -29.92 -3.43 -9.82
C LYS A 64 -28.52 -4.06 -9.93
N TYR A 65 -28.13 -4.51 -11.12
CA TYR A 65 -26.79 -5.01 -11.37
C TYR A 65 -25.74 -3.91 -11.14
N VAL A 66 -25.95 -2.73 -11.73
CA VAL A 66 -25.03 -1.60 -11.60
C VAL A 66 -24.89 -1.15 -10.14
N ARG A 67 -25.98 -1.14 -9.36
CA ARG A 67 -25.97 -0.79 -7.94
C ARG A 67 -25.08 -1.71 -7.08
N GLY A 68 -24.85 -2.95 -7.51
CA GLY A 68 -23.99 -3.90 -6.81
C GLY A 68 -22.49 -3.78 -7.14
N LEU A 69 -22.14 -2.95 -8.13
CA LEU A 69 -20.76 -2.78 -8.60
C LEU A 69 -19.93 -1.91 -7.63
N PRO A 70 -18.61 -2.12 -7.56
CA PRO A 70 -17.74 -1.31 -6.73
C PRO A 70 -17.56 0.10 -7.30
N ASP A 71 -17.38 1.09 -6.42
CA ASP A 71 -17.28 2.52 -6.75
C ASP A 71 -16.26 2.82 -7.86
N MET A 72 -15.17 2.04 -7.90
CA MET A 72 -14.09 2.22 -8.88
C MET A 72 -14.53 2.07 -10.35
N ILE A 73 -15.64 1.37 -10.62
CA ILE A 73 -16.22 1.20 -11.96
C ILE A 73 -17.67 1.71 -12.06
N HIS A 74 -18.40 1.81 -10.94
CA HIS A 74 -19.83 2.16 -10.92
C HIS A 74 -20.15 3.40 -11.79
N GLY A 75 -19.46 4.52 -11.55
CA GLY A 75 -19.73 5.77 -12.29
C GLY A 75 -19.49 5.64 -13.79
N SER A 76 -18.48 4.87 -14.20
CA SER A 76 -18.17 4.64 -15.61
C SER A 76 -19.23 3.79 -16.30
N VAL A 77 -19.75 2.75 -15.64
CA VAL A 77 -20.82 1.91 -16.20
C VAL A 77 -22.11 2.71 -16.35
N VAL A 78 -22.48 3.51 -15.34
CA VAL A 78 -23.65 4.41 -15.41
C VAL A 78 -23.53 5.38 -16.60
N ALA A 79 -22.34 5.95 -16.82
CA ALA A 79 -22.10 6.89 -17.91
C ALA A 79 -22.25 6.25 -19.30
N SER A 80 -21.92 4.97 -19.45
CA SER A 80 -22.06 4.23 -20.70
C SER A 80 -23.51 3.91 -21.09
N LYS A 81 -24.46 4.01 -20.15
CA LYS A 81 -25.90 3.79 -20.38
C LYS A 81 -26.19 2.47 -21.13
N PRO A 82 -25.81 1.31 -20.57
CA PRO A 82 -26.09 0.03 -21.19
C PRO A 82 -27.60 -0.16 -21.40
N LYS A 83 -27.99 -0.69 -22.56
CA LYS A 83 -29.38 -0.95 -22.92
C LYS A 83 -29.80 -2.39 -22.63
N THR A 84 -28.83 -3.30 -22.58
CA THR A 84 -29.06 -4.72 -22.30
C THR A 84 -28.24 -5.16 -21.09
N MET A 85 -28.69 -6.25 -20.45
CA MET A 85 -27.93 -6.87 -19.37
C MET A 85 -26.53 -7.31 -19.80
N GLN A 86 -26.41 -7.82 -21.03
CA GLN A 86 -25.14 -8.30 -21.56
C GLN A 86 -24.14 -7.15 -21.76
N GLU A 87 -24.60 -6.02 -22.32
CA GLU A 87 -23.78 -4.81 -22.44
C GLU A 87 -23.27 -4.34 -21.07
N ALA A 88 -24.13 -4.33 -20.04
CA ALA A 88 -23.74 -3.91 -18.70
C ALA A 88 -22.62 -4.80 -18.12
N ILE A 89 -22.70 -6.13 -18.34
CA ILE A 89 -21.71 -7.11 -17.89
C ILE A 89 -20.38 -6.92 -18.63
N GLU A 90 -20.43 -6.75 -19.95
CA GLU A 90 -19.23 -6.57 -20.79
C GLU A 90 -18.48 -5.29 -20.39
N ILE A 91 -19.19 -4.17 -20.25
CA ILE A 91 -18.61 -2.89 -19.83
C ILE A 91 -18.00 -3.01 -18.43
N ALA A 92 -18.71 -3.63 -17.48
CA ALA A 92 -18.20 -3.81 -16.12
C ALA A 92 -16.93 -4.66 -16.08
N THR A 93 -16.88 -5.74 -16.88
CA THR A 93 -15.74 -6.65 -16.98
C THR A 93 -14.53 -5.94 -17.58
N GLU A 94 -14.70 -5.26 -18.71
CA GLU A 94 -13.63 -4.50 -19.36
C GLU A 94 -13.03 -3.44 -18.41
N LEU A 95 -13.90 -2.71 -17.72
CA LEU A 95 -13.48 -1.68 -16.76
C LEU A 95 -12.73 -2.27 -15.57
N MET A 96 -13.20 -3.41 -15.03
CA MET A 96 -12.54 -4.07 -13.92
C MET A 96 -11.14 -4.56 -14.32
N ASP A 97 -11.04 -5.24 -15.46
CA ASP A 97 -9.76 -5.71 -15.99
C ASP A 97 -8.77 -4.55 -16.23
N LYS A 98 -9.27 -3.44 -16.77
CA LYS A 98 -8.48 -2.22 -16.98
C LYS A 98 -7.94 -1.67 -15.66
N LYS A 99 -8.76 -1.66 -14.59
CA LYS A 99 -8.31 -1.21 -13.26
C LYS A 99 -7.26 -2.16 -12.68
N ILE A 100 -7.48 -3.47 -12.74
CA ILE A 100 -6.53 -4.48 -12.27
C ILE A 100 -5.18 -4.32 -12.97
N ARG A 101 -5.17 -4.22 -14.30
CA ARG A 101 -3.94 -3.96 -15.08
C ARG A 101 -3.25 -2.67 -14.65
N THR A 102 -4.00 -1.58 -14.49
CA THR A 102 -3.44 -0.28 -14.06
C THR A 102 -2.80 -0.36 -12.67
N PHE A 103 -3.40 -1.11 -11.73
CA PHE A 103 -2.84 -1.32 -10.39
C PHE A 103 -1.55 -2.15 -10.44
N ALA A 104 -1.54 -3.24 -11.22
CA ALA A 104 -0.35 -4.07 -11.40
C ALA A 104 0.83 -3.28 -12.02
N GLU A 105 0.57 -2.45 -13.02
CA GLU A 105 1.58 -1.58 -13.63
C GLU A 105 2.18 -0.59 -12.63
N ARG A 106 1.34 0.06 -11.81
CA ARG A 106 1.81 0.98 -10.76
C ARG A 106 2.64 0.27 -9.70
N GLU A 107 2.26 -0.94 -9.32
CA GLU A 107 3.00 -1.74 -8.35
C GLU A 107 4.40 -2.09 -8.88
N THR A 108 4.50 -2.54 -10.13
CA THR A 108 5.80 -2.85 -10.75
C THR A 108 6.67 -1.60 -10.95
N ALA A 109 6.08 -0.47 -11.32
CA ALA A 109 6.79 0.80 -11.46
C ALA A 109 7.33 1.30 -10.10
N SER A 110 6.54 1.15 -9.03
CA SER A 110 6.95 1.50 -7.67
C SER A 110 8.11 0.62 -7.19
N LYS A 111 8.05 -0.70 -7.43
CA LYS A 111 9.13 -1.64 -7.10
C LYS A 111 10.44 -1.28 -7.82
N ARG A 112 10.40 -0.98 -9.12
CA ARG A 112 11.60 -0.56 -9.88
C ARG A 112 12.20 0.75 -9.33
N LYS A 113 11.38 1.71 -8.91
CA LYS A 113 11.87 2.95 -8.28
C LYS A 113 12.52 2.69 -6.91
N PHE A 114 11.92 1.83 -6.09
CA PHE A 114 12.50 1.45 -4.80
C PHE A 114 13.85 0.76 -4.97
N GLU A 115 13.96 -0.18 -5.91
CA GLU A 115 15.21 -0.91 -6.18
C GLU A 115 16.30 -0.01 -6.81
N ASN A 116 15.93 0.92 -7.69
CA ASN A 116 16.86 1.91 -8.22
C ASN A 116 17.36 2.88 -7.13
N THR A 117 16.49 3.25 -6.19
CA THR A 117 16.87 4.11 -5.05
C THR A 117 17.79 3.35 -4.10
N SER A 118 17.49 2.10 -3.77
CA SER A 118 18.31 1.29 -2.87
C SER A 118 19.71 1.03 -3.43
N ARG A 119 19.82 0.68 -4.73
CA ARG A 119 21.10 0.51 -5.44
C ARG A 119 21.94 1.80 -5.45
N ASN A 120 21.31 2.96 -5.60
CA ASN A 120 22.03 4.24 -5.59
C ASN A 120 22.63 4.54 -4.19
N THR A 121 21.85 4.37 -3.11
CA THR A 121 22.37 4.51 -1.73
C THR A 121 23.51 3.54 -1.41
N GLN A 122 23.42 2.29 -1.88
CA GLN A 122 24.45 1.28 -1.64
C GLN A 122 25.75 1.56 -2.42
N ASN A 123 25.64 2.01 -3.68
CA ASN A 123 26.81 2.42 -4.46
C ASN A 123 27.47 3.70 -3.92
N GLN A 124 26.69 4.63 -3.34
CA GLN A 124 27.25 5.82 -2.69
C GLN A 124 28.04 5.46 -1.41
N GLN A 125 27.56 4.50 -0.61
CA GLN A 125 28.31 3.97 0.54
C GLN A 125 29.56 3.16 0.13
N GLN A 126 29.54 2.52 -1.04
CA GLN A 126 30.70 1.74 -1.50
C GLN A 126 31.82 2.64 -2.05
N HIS A 127 31.47 3.76 -2.69
CA HIS A 127 32.46 4.75 -3.17
C HIS A 127 33.10 5.59 -2.06
N SER A 128 32.49 5.70 -0.87
CA SER A 128 33.10 6.44 0.26
C SER A 128 34.20 5.67 1.01
N ASN A 129 34.39 4.37 0.73
CA ASN A 129 35.28 3.51 1.52
C ASN A 129 36.62 3.20 0.83
N LYS A 130 36.96 3.84 -0.29
CA LYS A 130 38.29 3.72 -0.91
C LYS A 130 39.22 4.83 -0.43
N ARG A 131 39.62 4.75 0.84
CA ARG A 131 40.71 5.57 1.37
C ARG A 131 42.03 4.94 0.94
N GLN A 132 42.58 5.37 -0.19
CA GLN A 132 43.99 5.10 -0.51
C GLN A 132 44.85 5.87 0.49
N ASN A 133 45.57 5.11 1.30
CA ASN A 133 46.70 5.59 2.08
C ASN A 133 47.85 5.83 1.09
N THR A 134 48.14 7.08 0.77
CA THR A 134 49.33 7.45 0.02
C THR A 134 49.97 8.65 0.70
N GLY A 135 51.26 8.50 0.97
CA GLY A 135 52.09 9.40 1.76
C GLY A 135 51.99 10.85 1.33
N ARG A 136 51.97 11.69 2.36
CA ARG A 136 51.97 13.14 2.31
C ARG A 136 53.21 13.65 1.57
N VAL A 137 53.03 14.25 0.39
CA VAL A 137 54.03 15.11 -0.23
C VAL A 137 53.38 16.48 -0.41
N TYR A 138 54.02 17.52 0.11
CA TYR A 138 53.56 18.89 0.04
C TYR A 138 53.80 19.46 -1.36
N THR A 139 52.74 19.88 -2.04
CA THR A 139 52.83 20.88 -3.11
C THR A 139 51.76 21.95 -2.86
N ALA A 140 52.23 23.18 -2.67
CA ALA A 140 51.38 24.36 -2.56
C ALA A 140 50.97 24.78 -3.98
N ALA A 141 49.66 24.85 -4.24
CA ALA A 141 49.10 25.58 -5.35
C ALA A 141 47.74 26.16 -4.93
N SER A 142 47.59 27.46 -5.16
CA SER A 142 46.49 28.31 -4.76
C SER A 142 45.17 27.94 -5.44
N GLY A 143 44.11 27.87 -4.65
CA GLY A 143 42.73 27.87 -5.13
C GLY A 143 41.87 28.67 -4.15
N GLU A 144 41.24 29.73 -4.65
CA GLU A 144 40.44 30.71 -3.93
C GLU A 144 39.41 30.07 -3.00
N LYS A 145 39.47 30.37 -1.70
CA LYS A 145 38.46 29.94 -0.72
C LYS A 145 37.51 31.09 -0.44
N LYS A 146 36.25 30.86 -0.81
CA LYS A 146 35.09 31.67 -0.40
C LYS A 146 35.11 31.89 1.12
N GLN A 147 34.89 33.14 1.51
CA GLN A 147 34.97 33.64 2.88
C GLN A 147 33.89 32.99 3.76
N TYR A 148 34.30 32.42 4.89
CA TYR A 148 33.44 31.83 5.92
C TYR A 148 32.57 32.92 6.56
N VAL A 149 31.24 32.78 6.40
CA VAL A 149 30.22 33.67 7.00
C VAL A 149 29.88 33.13 8.40
N GLY A 150 30.76 33.37 9.37
CA GLY A 150 30.50 33.00 10.76
C GLY A 150 31.31 33.86 11.73
N SER A 151 30.67 34.31 12.81
CA SER A 151 31.21 35.33 13.74
C SER A 151 32.15 34.80 14.82
N LYS A 152 32.51 33.51 14.80
CA LYS A 152 33.26 32.85 15.88
C LYS A 152 34.73 32.64 15.50
N PRO A 153 35.70 32.95 16.37
CA PRO A 153 37.12 32.74 16.07
C PRO A 153 37.45 31.25 15.93
N LEU A 154 38.35 30.93 14.99
CA LEU A 154 38.87 29.57 14.82
C LEU A 154 39.90 29.29 15.91
N CYS A 155 39.72 28.22 16.68
CA CYS A 155 40.69 27.81 17.67
C CYS A 155 41.88 27.07 17.02
N ALA A 156 43.09 27.60 17.20
CA ALA A 156 44.32 26.98 16.68
C ALA A 156 44.64 25.58 17.25
N LYS A 157 44.08 25.23 18.42
CA LYS A 157 44.34 23.93 19.08
C LYS A 157 43.49 22.79 18.53
N CYS A 158 42.23 23.07 18.19
CA CYS A 158 41.27 22.05 17.77
C CYS A 158 40.76 22.22 16.33
N ASN A 159 41.04 23.35 15.67
CA ASN A 159 40.53 23.73 14.35
C ASN A 159 38.98 23.78 14.26
N TYR A 160 38.30 24.13 15.37
CA TYR A 160 36.86 24.38 15.43
C TYR A 160 36.56 25.81 15.90
N HIS A 161 35.35 26.29 15.62
CA HIS A 161 34.88 27.63 16.01
C HIS A 161 34.14 27.59 17.36
N HIS A 162 34.64 28.29 18.37
CA HIS A 162 34.00 28.43 19.68
C HIS A 162 34.41 29.75 20.37
N ASP A 163 33.57 30.22 21.28
CA ASP A 163 33.86 31.37 22.14
C ASP A 163 34.38 30.87 23.49
N GLY A 164 35.52 31.38 23.95
CA GLY A 164 36.13 31.00 25.24
C GLY A 164 37.21 29.89 25.16
N PRO A 165 37.72 29.41 26.31
CA PRO A 165 38.80 28.43 26.39
C PRO A 165 38.46 27.12 25.66
N CYS A 166 39.41 26.61 24.88
CA CYS A 166 39.26 25.34 24.17
C CYS A 166 39.21 24.18 25.16
N ALA A 167 38.00 23.78 25.55
CA ALA A 167 37.80 22.65 26.45
C ALA A 167 38.14 21.33 25.73
N PRO A 168 38.85 20.39 26.40
CA PRO A 168 39.18 19.10 25.80
C PRO A 168 37.89 18.33 25.49
N LYS A 169 37.86 17.71 24.32
CA LYS A 169 36.84 16.70 23.98
C LYS A 169 37.33 15.36 24.54
N CYS A 170 36.55 14.77 25.43
CA CYS A 170 36.83 13.45 25.96
C CYS A 170 36.73 12.41 24.84
N ARG A 171 37.79 11.63 24.61
CA ARG A 171 37.79 10.55 23.60
C ARG A 171 36.90 9.37 24.00
N ASN A 172 36.62 9.18 25.29
CA ASN A 172 35.84 8.04 25.78
C ASN A 172 34.32 8.25 25.59
N CYS A 173 33.81 9.46 25.87
CA CYS A 173 32.37 9.76 25.79
C CYS A 173 31.99 10.79 24.71
N ASN A 174 32.96 11.28 23.93
CA ASN A 174 32.79 12.31 22.90
C ASN A 174 32.18 13.65 23.38
N LYS A 175 32.09 13.90 24.70
CA LYS A 175 31.62 15.17 25.28
C LYS A 175 32.78 16.16 25.48
N ILE A 176 32.47 17.45 25.34
CA ILE A 176 33.40 18.56 25.56
C ILE A 176 33.35 18.97 27.04
N GLY A 177 34.50 19.30 27.65
CA GLY A 177 34.56 19.83 29.02
C GLY A 177 35.46 19.08 29.99
N HIS A 178 35.96 17.89 29.64
CA HIS A 178 36.84 17.08 30.50
C HIS A 178 37.80 16.22 29.67
N SER A 179 38.90 15.79 30.27
CA SER A 179 39.87 14.90 29.64
C SER A 179 39.43 13.43 29.75
N ALA A 180 40.01 12.54 28.94
CA ALA A 180 39.73 11.11 29.03
C ALA A 180 40.12 10.50 30.41
N ARG A 181 41.07 11.11 31.12
CA ARG A 181 41.48 10.67 32.47
C ARG A 181 40.45 10.96 33.55
N ASP A 182 39.60 11.97 33.33
CA ASP A 182 38.61 12.45 34.31
C ASP A 182 37.18 12.00 33.95
N CYS A 183 37.06 11.06 33.01
CA CYS A 183 35.78 10.64 32.45
C CYS A 183 35.08 9.65 33.39
N ARG A 184 34.00 10.09 34.06
CA ARG A 184 33.16 9.26 34.94
C ARG A 184 32.13 8.37 34.21
N SER A 185 32.23 8.18 32.90
CA SER A 185 31.29 7.32 32.17
C SER A 185 31.55 5.85 32.51
N ALA A 186 30.62 5.21 33.24
CA ALA A 186 30.62 3.77 33.48
C ALA A 186 30.66 2.98 32.16
N GLU A 187 31.40 1.88 32.16
CA GLU A 187 31.55 0.97 31.02
C GLU A 187 30.18 0.55 30.47
N ASN A 188 29.98 0.73 29.16
CA ASN A 188 28.84 0.14 28.48
C ASN A 188 29.35 -0.64 27.26
N THR A 189 29.53 -1.95 27.47
CA THR A 189 29.48 -2.97 26.44
C THR A 189 28.21 -2.77 25.62
N ASN A 190 28.34 -2.32 24.37
CA ASN A 190 27.31 -2.55 23.36
C ASN A 190 27.96 -2.61 21.98
N ASN A 191 28.47 -3.79 21.66
CA ASN A 191 28.58 -4.25 20.29
C ASN A 191 27.83 -5.58 20.19
N ALA A 192 26.58 -5.53 19.73
CA ALA A 192 25.91 -6.68 19.14
C ALA A 192 25.06 -6.18 17.96
N ASN A 193 25.62 -6.48 16.80
CA ASN A 193 25.15 -6.31 15.44
C ASN A 193 23.79 -7.00 15.19
N ASN A 194 22.94 -6.36 14.37
CA ASN A 194 21.93 -6.89 13.43
C ASN A 194 21.38 -8.34 13.58
N GLN A 195 20.05 -8.51 13.55
CA GLN A 195 19.23 -9.05 12.43
C GLN A 195 17.80 -9.44 12.87
N ARG A 196 16.83 -9.26 11.93
CA ARG A 196 15.57 -10.02 11.65
C ARG A 196 14.88 -10.76 12.81
N GLY A 197 13.57 -10.69 13.05
CA GLY A 197 12.44 -10.64 12.13
C GLY A 197 11.68 -11.99 12.10
N CYS A 198 10.38 -11.94 12.48
CA CYS A 198 9.26 -12.84 12.16
C CYS A 198 8.98 -14.11 13.02
N ASP A 199 7.82 -14.06 13.69
CA ASP A 199 6.76 -15.07 13.96
C ASP A 199 7.14 -16.51 14.39
N THR A 200 6.48 -17.17 15.34
CA THR A 200 5.04 -17.49 15.37
C THR A 200 4.65 -18.09 16.74
N ARG A 201 3.37 -17.95 17.08
CA ARG A 201 2.54 -18.65 18.09
C ARG A 201 3.06 -20.00 18.63
N GLU A 202 2.89 -20.23 19.94
CA GLU A 202 2.03 -21.32 20.45
C GLU A 202 1.66 -21.15 21.94
N ILE A 203 0.47 -21.65 22.24
CA ILE A 203 -0.25 -21.68 23.52
C ILE A 203 0.35 -22.78 24.41
N LEU A 204 0.37 -22.60 25.74
CA LEU A 204 -0.21 -23.56 26.70
C LEU A 204 -0.12 -23.04 28.14
N ASP A 205 -1.28 -23.13 28.80
CA ASP A 205 -1.50 -23.04 30.24
C ASP A 205 -0.58 -23.98 31.03
N LEU A 206 -0.12 -23.50 32.18
CA LEU A 206 -0.34 -24.09 33.52
C LEU A 206 0.05 -23.09 34.60
#